data_AF-A0A650C6H7-F1
#
_entry.id   AF-A0A650C6H7-F1
#
_cell.length_a   1.000
_cell.length_b   1.000
_cell.length_c   1.000
_cell.angle_alpha   90.00
_cell.angle_beta   90.00
_cell.angle_gamma   90.00
#
_symmetry.space_group_name_H-M   'P 1'
#
loop_
_entity.id
_entity.type
_entity.pdbx_description
1 polymer ?
#
loop_
_entity_poly.entity_id
_entity_poly.type
_entity_poly.pdbx_seq_one_letter_code
_entity_poly.pdbx_strand_id
1 'polypeptide(L)'
;MDYTTKIANQVFHHLFINAAGVYCQTFEELEQIQNAPCAGAVITKSATAKERSGNSEPRYFENSVEHNTINSMGLPNLGIDYYLNYVLKHSLKLPTLFSIVGLCQKEIIDNLKKLQASDFSGLTELNLSCPNVSGKPQIAYDFAATREILDNVFAFYSKPLGVKLPPYFDIAHFDQIAAILNDYPLAYVNAINSVGNGLVIDPETDTVVIKPKDGFGGLGGKQIKATALANVRALRQRLHPQIKIIATGGVTNGRDVYDHLLCGADLVSVGSQLGIEGPTVFARLEKELEEIFADKGITDLRQVRGKLKLIA
;
A
#
# COMPACT_ATOMS: atom_id res chain seq x y z
N MET A 1 9.08 -21.45 6.50
CA MET A 1 9.76 -20.39 7.31
C MET A 1 8.77 -19.84 8.34
N ASP A 2 9.21 -19.34 9.51
CA ASP A 2 8.29 -18.57 10.39
C ASP A 2 8.22 -17.11 9.91
N TYR A 3 7.08 -16.74 9.33
CA TYR A 3 6.82 -15.39 8.84
C TYR A 3 6.18 -14.46 9.87
N THR A 4 5.99 -14.93 11.11
CA THR A 4 5.22 -14.22 12.12
C THR A 4 5.78 -12.81 12.36
N THR A 5 4.93 -11.80 12.15
CA THR A 5 5.24 -10.41 12.50
C THR A 5 4.07 -9.76 13.23
N LYS A 6 4.37 -8.74 14.02
CA LYS A 6 3.38 -8.01 14.81
C LYS A 6 3.41 -6.54 14.45
N ILE A 7 2.26 -5.98 14.11
CA ILE A 7 2.05 -4.55 13.90
C ILE A 7 0.95 -4.11 14.87
N ALA A 8 1.30 -3.24 15.82
CA ALA A 8 0.43 -2.88 16.95
C ALA A 8 -0.16 -4.11 17.67
N ASN A 9 -1.47 -4.29 17.66
CA ASN A 9 -2.19 -5.41 18.28
C ASN A 9 -2.42 -6.60 17.33
N GLN A 10 -2.03 -6.52 16.06
CA GLN A 10 -2.30 -7.54 15.05
C GLN A 10 -1.10 -8.45 14.82
N VAL A 11 -1.35 -9.76 14.66
CA VAL A 11 -0.35 -10.78 14.36
C VAL A 11 -0.57 -11.29 12.94
N PHE A 12 0.47 -11.29 12.13
CA PHE A 12 0.45 -11.70 10.74
C PHE A 12 1.29 -12.96 10.60
N HIS A 13 0.71 -14.03 10.06
CA HIS A 13 1.40 -15.33 9.91
C HIS A 13 2.01 -15.52 8.52
N HIS A 14 1.69 -14.65 7.56
CA HIS A 14 2.31 -14.59 6.25
C HIS A 14 2.69 -13.14 5.94
N LEU A 15 3.56 -12.95 4.95
CA LEU A 15 4.11 -11.63 4.60
C LEU A 15 3.16 -10.78 3.76
N PHE A 16 2.20 -11.40 3.08
CA PHE A 16 1.54 -10.79 1.94
C PHE A 16 0.24 -10.06 2.28
N ILE A 17 0.03 -8.93 1.63
CA ILE A 17 -1.23 -8.16 1.69
C ILE A 17 -1.60 -7.78 0.25
N ASN A 18 -2.88 -7.68 -0.10
CA ASN A 18 -3.25 -6.99 -1.33
C ASN A 18 -2.85 -5.50 -1.25
N ALA A 19 -2.62 -4.83 -2.37
CA ALA A 19 -2.49 -3.37 -2.38
C ALA A 19 -3.87 -2.72 -2.35
N ALA A 20 -4.06 -1.72 -1.47
CA ALA A 20 -5.30 -0.95 -1.43
C ALA A 20 -5.63 -0.43 -2.83
N GLY A 21 -6.75 -0.89 -3.38
CA GLY A 21 -7.17 -0.60 -4.74
C GLY A 21 -7.25 -1.77 -5.70
N VAL A 22 -6.69 -2.92 -5.36
CA VAL A 22 -6.69 -4.16 -6.17
C VAL A 22 -7.34 -5.29 -5.35
N TYR A 23 -8.32 -6.00 -5.94
CA TYR A 23 -9.05 -7.10 -5.28
C TYR A 23 -9.58 -6.73 -3.87
N CYS A 24 -10.30 -5.62 -3.75
CA CYS A 24 -10.80 -5.12 -2.46
C CYS A 24 -11.93 -4.08 -2.58
N GLN A 25 -12.60 -4.02 -3.73
CA GLN A 25 -13.67 -3.08 -4.02
C GLN A 25 -14.99 -3.53 -3.39
N THR A 26 -15.33 -4.81 -3.50
CA THR A 26 -16.59 -5.42 -3.03
C THR A 26 -16.34 -6.44 -1.91
N PHE A 27 -17.39 -6.87 -1.22
CA PHE A 27 -17.29 -7.93 -0.21
C PHE A 27 -16.79 -9.24 -0.82
N GLU A 28 -17.21 -9.58 -2.03
CA GLU A 28 -16.78 -10.81 -2.72
C GLU A 28 -15.26 -10.79 -2.96
N GLU A 29 -14.71 -9.68 -3.42
CA GLU A 29 -13.25 -9.55 -3.60
C GLU A 29 -12.50 -9.61 -2.27
N LEU A 30 -13.03 -8.98 -1.22
CA LEU A 30 -12.43 -9.03 0.12
C LEU A 30 -12.45 -10.46 0.68
N GLU A 31 -13.54 -11.19 0.51
CA GLU A 31 -13.65 -12.60 0.89
C GLU A 31 -12.68 -13.49 0.09
N GLN A 32 -12.45 -13.19 -1.19
CA GLN A 32 -11.43 -13.90 -1.97
C GLN A 32 -10.03 -13.73 -1.38
N ILE A 33 -9.67 -12.55 -0.87
CA ILE A 33 -8.38 -12.35 -0.18
C ILE A 33 -8.39 -12.99 1.22
N GLN A 34 -9.49 -12.89 1.99
CA GLN A 34 -9.63 -13.56 3.31
C GLN A 34 -9.40 -15.08 3.22
N ASN A 35 -9.70 -15.69 2.08
CA ASN A 35 -9.55 -17.11 1.82
C ASN A 35 -8.35 -17.45 0.93
N ALA A 36 -7.54 -16.46 0.53
CA ALA A 36 -6.41 -16.69 -0.36
C ALA A 36 -5.28 -17.43 0.37
N PRO A 37 -4.67 -18.46 -0.25
CA PRO A 37 -3.55 -19.18 0.35
C PRO A 37 -2.36 -18.23 0.52
N CYS A 38 -1.68 -18.32 1.67
CA CYS A 38 -0.53 -17.50 2.03
C CYS A 38 -0.79 -15.98 2.10
N ALA A 39 -2.05 -15.53 2.09
CA ALA A 39 -2.36 -14.14 2.43
C ALA A 39 -2.15 -13.91 3.92
N GLY A 40 -1.40 -12.86 4.26
CA GLY A 40 -1.11 -12.47 5.64
C GLY A 40 -2.12 -11.47 6.20
N ALA A 41 -2.76 -10.68 5.33
CA ALA A 41 -3.79 -9.72 5.68
C ALA A 41 -4.66 -9.34 4.48
N VAL A 42 -5.78 -8.67 4.75
CA VAL A 42 -6.60 -8.00 3.74
C VAL A 42 -6.60 -6.49 4.00
N ILE A 43 -6.43 -5.68 2.96
CA ILE A 43 -6.68 -4.24 3.03
C ILE A 43 -7.86 -3.85 2.15
N THR A 44 -8.77 -3.03 2.67
CA THR A 44 -9.93 -2.53 1.92
C THR A 44 -9.51 -1.55 0.82
N LYS A 45 -10.40 -1.30 -0.15
CA LYS A 45 -10.29 -0.11 -0.99
C LYS A 45 -10.23 1.14 -0.12
N SER A 46 -9.40 2.12 -0.52
CA SER A 46 -9.39 3.44 0.13
C SER A 46 -10.77 4.09 0.03
N ALA A 47 -11.50 4.10 1.14
CA ALA A 47 -12.85 4.59 1.22
C ALA A 47 -12.90 6.12 1.38
N THR A 48 -13.82 6.76 0.65
CA THR A 48 -14.25 8.14 0.91
C THR A 48 -15.50 8.16 1.79
N ALA A 49 -15.93 9.33 2.25
CA ALA A 49 -17.14 9.46 3.08
C ALA A 49 -18.40 8.94 2.38
N LYS A 50 -18.46 9.08 1.05
CA LYS A 50 -19.53 8.57 0.19
C LYS A 50 -18.97 7.68 -0.91
N GLU A 51 -19.85 6.89 -1.51
CA GLU A 51 -19.55 6.14 -2.73
C GLU A 51 -19.07 7.07 -3.85
N ARG A 52 -18.17 6.55 -4.69
CA ARG A 52 -17.65 7.21 -5.88
C ARG A 52 -17.60 6.21 -7.03
N SER A 53 -18.04 6.66 -8.20
CA SER A 53 -17.93 5.90 -9.45
C SER A 53 -16.51 5.90 -10.04
N GLY A 54 -15.66 6.87 -9.64
CA GLY A 54 -14.31 7.06 -10.17
C GLY A 54 -14.27 7.90 -11.46
N ASN A 55 -13.14 7.87 -12.16
CA ASN A 55 -12.97 8.57 -13.44
C ASN A 55 -13.57 7.77 -14.61
N SER A 56 -13.70 8.39 -15.78
CA SER A 56 -14.19 7.76 -17.01
C SER A 56 -13.26 6.67 -17.55
N GLU A 57 -13.81 5.65 -18.17
CA GLU A 57 -13.06 4.54 -18.76
C GLU A 57 -12.62 4.81 -20.22
N PRO A 58 -11.54 4.17 -20.72
CA PRO A 58 -10.61 3.29 -20.00
C PRO A 58 -9.74 4.05 -19.00
N ARG A 59 -9.58 3.52 -17.78
CA ARG A 59 -8.88 4.17 -16.66
C ARG A 59 -7.82 3.29 -15.99
N TYR A 60 -7.61 2.11 -16.54
CA TYR A 60 -6.58 1.17 -16.18
C TYR A 60 -6.13 0.52 -17.48
N PHE A 61 -4.82 0.41 -17.65
CA PHE A 61 -4.20 -0.32 -18.74
C PHE A 61 -3.09 -1.19 -18.17
N GLU A 62 -2.97 -2.38 -18.73
CA GLU A 62 -2.03 -3.41 -18.30
C GLU A 62 -1.27 -3.93 -19.50
N ASN A 63 0.06 -3.95 -19.38
CA ASN A 63 0.94 -4.72 -20.23
C ASN A 63 1.41 -5.94 -19.42
N SER A 64 0.70 -7.05 -19.55
CA SER A 64 0.95 -8.27 -18.77
C SER A 64 2.30 -8.90 -19.10
N VAL A 65 2.81 -8.73 -20.33
CA VAL A 65 4.12 -9.26 -20.76
C VAL A 65 5.26 -8.59 -20.00
N GLU A 66 5.17 -7.29 -19.79
CA GLU A 66 6.17 -6.54 -19.04
C GLU A 66 5.87 -6.45 -17.53
N HIS A 67 4.70 -6.93 -17.12
CA HIS A 67 4.16 -6.76 -15.77
C HIS A 67 4.04 -5.29 -15.37
N ASN A 68 3.71 -4.42 -16.32
CA ASN A 68 3.60 -2.97 -16.14
C ASN A 68 2.13 -2.54 -16.20
N THR A 69 1.76 -1.56 -15.37
CA THR A 69 0.40 -1.01 -15.37
C THR A 69 0.42 0.51 -15.29
N ILE A 70 -0.61 1.14 -15.85
CA ILE A 70 -0.91 2.56 -15.64
C ILE A 70 -2.40 2.69 -15.27
N ASN A 71 -2.71 3.53 -14.30
CA ASN A 71 -4.09 3.73 -13.87
C ASN A 71 -4.39 5.17 -13.48
N SER A 72 -5.61 5.60 -13.77
CA SER A 72 -6.21 6.81 -13.21
C SER A 72 -7.64 6.51 -12.74
N MET A 73 -7.77 5.59 -11.78
CA MET A 73 -9.09 5.08 -11.34
C MET A 73 -10.04 6.19 -10.85
N GLY A 74 -9.55 7.23 -10.16
CA GLY A 74 -10.38 8.32 -9.62
C GLY A 74 -11.06 8.01 -8.28
N LEU A 75 -10.49 7.07 -7.51
CA LEU A 75 -11.02 6.56 -6.23
C LEU A 75 -12.45 5.99 -6.33
N PRO A 76 -12.76 5.06 -7.25
CA PRO A 76 -14.02 4.35 -7.21
C PRO A 76 -14.05 3.53 -5.91
N ASN A 77 -15.10 3.64 -5.12
CA ASN A 77 -15.23 2.94 -3.83
C ASN A 77 -16.69 3.00 -3.39
N LEU A 78 -17.13 2.06 -2.55
CA LEU A 78 -18.52 1.94 -2.09
C LEU A 78 -18.83 2.75 -0.82
N GLY A 79 -17.94 3.68 -0.45
CA GLY A 79 -18.07 4.54 0.71
C GLY A 79 -17.69 3.85 2.03
N ILE A 80 -17.30 4.65 3.02
CA ILE A 80 -16.80 4.16 4.31
C ILE A 80 -17.80 3.26 5.04
N ASP A 81 -19.10 3.53 4.93
CA ASP A 81 -20.15 2.71 5.57
C ASP A 81 -20.17 1.27 5.06
N TYR A 82 -19.97 1.07 3.76
CA TYR A 82 -19.95 -0.25 3.15
C TYR A 82 -18.82 -1.10 3.72
N TYR A 83 -17.59 -0.58 3.69
CA TYR A 83 -16.42 -1.29 4.21
C TYR A 83 -16.47 -1.43 5.73
N LEU A 84 -17.04 -0.46 6.46
CA LEU A 84 -17.22 -0.56 7.91
C LEU A 84 -18.23 -1.66 8.27
N ASN A 85 -19.30 -1.78 7.50
CA ASN A 85 -20.25 -2.88 7.64
C ASN A 85 -19.59 -4.24 7.42
N TYR A 86 -18.73 -4.36 6.39
CA TYR A 86 -17.97 -5.59 6.14
C TYR A 86 -17.17 -6.01 7.37
N VAL A 87 -16.26 -5.15 7.83
CA VAL A 87 -15.29 -5.49 8.88
C VAL A 87 -15.93 -5.68 10.26
N LEU A 88 -17.14 -5.15 10.48
CA LEU A 88 -17.87 -5.31 11.75
C LEU A 88 -18.81 -6.52 11.76
N LYS A 89 -19.33 -6.93 10.59
CA LYS A 89 -20.39 -7.96 10.53
C LYS A 89 -19.92 -9.31 10.01
N HIS A 90 -18.74 -9.40 9.40
CA HIS A 90 -18.21 -10.65 8.87
C HIS A 90 -17.14 -11.24 9.79
N SER A 91 -17.05 -12.57 9.80
CA SER A 91 -15.99 -13.29 10.50
C SER A 91 -14.70 -13.22 9.71
N LEU A 92 -13.80 -12.32 10.12
CA LEU A 92 -12.50 -12.11 9.49
C LEU A 92 -11.52 -13.21 9.93
N LYS A 93 -10.88 -13.89 8.98
CA LYS A 93 -9.88 -14.95 9.23
C LYS A 93 -8.47 -14.38 9.33
N LEU A 94 -8.21 -13.33 8.57
CA LEU A 94 -6.94 -12.63 8.52
C LEU A 94 -7.05 -11.28 9.24
N PRO A 95 -5.91 -10.74 9.74
CA PRO A 95 -5.82 -9.32 10.06
C PRO A 95 -6.36 -8.44 8.93
N THR A 96 -7.15 -7.43 9.29
CA THR A 96 -7.74 -6.52 8.31
C THR A 96 -7.25 -5.10 8.52
N LEU A 97 -6.81 -4.48 7.43
CA LEU A 97 -6.44 -3.09 7.32
C LEU A 97 -7.58 -2.33 6.64
N PHE A 98 -8.02 -1.23 7.25
CA PHE A 98 -9.05 -0.37 6.71
C PHE A 98 -8.41 0.84 6.04
N SER A 99 -8.40 0.87 4.71
CA SER A 99 -7.85 2.02 3.97
C SER A 99 -8.90 3.13 3.86
N ILE A 100 -8.51 4.36 4.20
CA ILE A 100 -9.32 5.56 3.99
C ILE A 100 -8.56 6.59 3.18
N VAL A 101 -9.33 7.45 2.51
CA VAL A 101 -8.84 8.68 1.88
C VAL A 101 -9.93 9.74 2.01
N GLY A 102 -9.55 11.01 2.19
CA GLY A 102 -10.50 12.12 2.15
C GLY A 102 -10.16 13.06 1.01
N LEU A 103 -11.17 13.70 0.42
CA LEU A 103 -10.97 14.72 -0.59
C LEU A 103 -10.54 16.06 0.04
N CYS A 104 -10.76 16.24 1.34
CA CYS A 104 -10.23 17.34 2.12
C CYS A 104 -9.94 16.88 3.56
N GLN A 105 -9.24 17.71 4.32
CA GLN A 105 -8.91 17.44 5.72
C GLN A 105 -10.14 17.17 6.57
N LYS A 106 -11.22 17.94 6.41
CA LYS A 106 -12.49 17.71 7.13
C LYS A 106 -13.00 16.27 6.91
N GLU A 107 -12.98 15.79 5.66
CA GLU A 107 -13.43 14.44 5.33
C GLU A 107 -12.53 13.36 5.95
N ILE A 108 -11.20 13.56 5.95
CA ILE A 108 -10.25 12.67 6.63
C ILE A 108 -10.62 12.55 8.12
N ILE A 109 -10.80 13.69 8.79
CA ILE A 109 -11.10 13.76 10.22
C ILE A 109 -12.45 13.13 10.53
N ASP A 110 -13.50 13.42 9.75
CA ASP A 110 -14.83 12.85 9.95
C ASP A 110 -14.82 11.32 9.78
N ASN A 111 -14.13 10.81 8.76
CA ASN A 111 -13.98 9.37 8.52
C ASN A 111 -13.21 8.68 9.66
N LEU A 112 -12.14 9.30 10.15
CA LEU A 112 -11.38 8.77 11.29
C LEU A 112 -12.18 8.83 12.59
N LYS A 113 -12.99 9.87 12.84
CA LYS A 113 -13.91 9.91 14.00
C LYS A 113 -14.91 8.77 13.95
N LYS A 114 -15.43 8.45 12.77
CA LYS A 114 -16.33 7.31 12.58
C LYS A 114 -15.64 5.97 12.88
N LEU A 115 -14.42 5.78 12.42
CA LEU A 115 -13.62 4.59 12.74
C LEU A 115 -13.22 4.54 14.22
N GLN A 116 -12.92 5.68 14.85
CA GLN A 116 -12.62 5.77 16.27
C GLN A 116 -13.83 5.34 17.12
N ALA A 117 -15.03 5.79 16.75
CA ALA A 117 -16.27 5.51 17.47
C ALA A 117 -16.87 4.11 17.21
N SER A 118 -16.38 3.38 16.20
CA SER A 118 -16.85 2.02 15.90
C SER A 118 -16.14 0.96 16.75
N ASP A 119 -16.61 -0.28 16.71
CA ASP A 119 -15.94 -1.43 17.36
C ASP A 119 -14.80 -2.02 16.52
N PHE A 120 -14.43 -1.39 15.40
CA PHE A 120 -13.35 -1.89 14.55
C PHE A 120 -12.02 -1.87 15.31
N SER A 121 -11.36 -3.02 15.41
CA SER A 121 -10.15 -3.25 16.22
C SER A 121 -8.91 -3.64 15.41
N GLY A 122 -9.04 -3.64 14.07
CA GLY A 122 -7.93 -3.85 13.14
C GLY A 122 -7.02 -2.62 13.00
N LEU A 123 -6.27 -2.56 11.91
CA LEU A 123 -5.41 -1.42 11.60
C LEU A 123 -6.12 -0.47 10.63
N THR A 124 -5.84 0.82 10.70
CA THR A 124 -6.30 1.80 9.71
C THR A 124 -5.13 2.28 8.86
N GLU A 125 -5.33 2.42 7.55
CA GLU A 125 -4.37 3.06 6.63
C GLU A 125 -4.93 4.40 6.16
N LEU A 126 -4.28 5.50 6.52
CA LEU A 126 -4.57 6.82 5.94
C LEU A 126 -3.77 7.01 4.64
N ASN A 127 -4.48 7.09 3.52
CA ASN A 127 -3.87 7.32 2.21
C ASN A 127 -3.60 8.81 1.98
N LEU A 128 -2.33 9.20 2.06
CA LEU A 128 -1.86 10.58 1.84
C LEU A 128 -1.33 10.81 0.41
N SER A 129 -1.55 9.85 -0.50
CA SER A 129 -0.75 9.72 -1.73
C SER A 129 -1.57 9.46 -3.00
N CYS A 130 -2.86 9.75 -3.05
CA CYS A 130 -3.64 9.52 -4.26
C CYS A 130 -3.27 10.50 -5.39
N PRO A 131 -2.68 10.06 -6.53
CA PRO A 131 -2.26 10.94 -7.62
C PRO A 131 -3.35 11.18 -8.67
N ASN A 132 -4.51 10.54 -8.51
CA ASN A 132 -5.52 10.36 -9.55
C ASN A 132 -6.76 11.25 -9.37
N VAL A 133 -6.69 12.22 -8.45
CA VAL A 133 -7.74 13.23 -8.22
C VAL A 133 -7.34 14.52 -8.93
N SER A 134 -8.11 14.92 -9.95
CA SER A 134 -7.83 16.13 -10.72
C SER A 134 -7.83 17.39 -9.84
N GLY A 135 -6.83 18.26 -10.04
CA GLY A 135 -6.72 19.54 -9.35
C GLY A 135 -6.25 19.48 -7.89
N LYS A 136 -5.82 18.31 -7.39
CA LYS A 136 -5.30 18.17 -6.02
C LYS A 136 -3.89 17.56 -6.03
N PRO A 137 -2.88 18.24 -5.47
CA PRO A 137 -1.58 17.62 -5.26
C PRO A 137 -1.70 16.50 -4.22
N GLN A 138 -0.72 15.59 -4.23
CA GLN A 138 -0.63 14.55 -3.20
C GLN A 138 -0.21 15.20 -1.88
N ILE A 139 -1.03 15.01 -0.83
CA ILE A 139 -0.83 15.64 0.49
C ILE A 139 0.58 15.40 1.02
N ALA A 140 1.09 14.18 0.87
CA ALA A 140 2.41 13.79 1.36
C ALA A 140 3.60 14.48 0.69
N TYR A 141 3.41 15.17 -0.44
CA TYR A 141 4.45 16.06 -1.00
C TYR A 141 4.42 17.47 -0.42
N ASP A 142 3.38 17.81 0.34
CA ASP A 142 3.33 19.00 1.18
C ASP A 142 3.58 18.57 2.64
N PHE A 143 4.82 18.75 3.08
CA PHE A 143 5.25 18.34 4.42
C PHE A 143 4.54 19.12 5.53
N ALA A 144 4.20 20.40 5.29
CA ALA A 144 3.48 21.22 6.25
C ALA A 144 2.03 20.74 6.39
N ALA A 145 1.35 20.50 5.27
CA ALA A 145 -0.01 19.94 5.27
C ALA A 145 -0.05 18.53 5.87
N THR A 146 0.97 17.71 5.61
CA THR A 146 1.10 16.38 6.23
C THR A 146 1.18 16.47 7.75
N ARG A 147 2.05 17.34 8.29
CA ARG A 147 2.15 17.59 9.73
C ARG A 147 0.82 18.07 10.30
N GLU A 148 0.20 19.07 9.67
CA GLU A 148 -1.08 19.61 10.12
C GLU A 148 -2.18 18.54 10.20
N ILE A 149 -2.27 17.67 9.20
CA ILE A 149 -3.22 16.55 9.19
C ILE A 149 -2.92 15.59 10.34
N LEU A 150 -1.65 15.20 10.54
CA LEU A 150 -1.29 14.27 11.60
C LEU A 150 -1.51 14.85 13.01
N ASP A 151 -1.21 16.13 13.23
CA ASP A 151 -1.52 16.84 14.48
C ASP A 151 -3.02 16.75 14.81
N ASN A 152 -3.87 17.04 13.82
CA ASN A 152 -5.31 16.98 13.99
C ASN A 152 -5.84 15.55 14.17
N VAL A 153 -5.25 14.57 13.50
CA VAL A 153 -5.65 13.16 13.60
C VAL A 153 -5.29 12.61 14.98
N PHE A 154 -4.04 12.77 15.41
CA PHE A 154 -3.57 12.22 16.68
C PHE A 154 -4.05 12.99 17.92
N ALA A 155 -4.72 14.14 17.74
CA ALA A 155 -5.45 14.80 18.81
C ALA A 155 -6.65 14.00 19.34
N PHE A 156 -7.18 13.03 18.57
CA PHE A 156 -8.33 12.22 19.00
C PHE A 156 -8.26 10.74 18.60
N TYR A 157 -7.53 10.38 17.55
CA TYR A 157 -7.49 9.01 17.04
C TYR A 157 -6.48 8.18 17.84
N SER A 158 -6.96 7.16 18.55
CA SER A 158 -6.13 6.35 19.45
C SER A 158 -5.94 4.91 18.98
N LYS A 159 -6.63 4.50 17.91
CA LYS A 159 -6.48 3.16 17.31
C LYS A 159 -5.22 3.08 16.45
N PRO A 160 -4.71 1.87 16.15
CA PRO A 160 -3.53 1.71 15.30
C PRO A 160 -3.72 2.33 13.92
N LEU A 161 -2.86 3.28 13.58
CA LEU A 161 -2.88 4.01 12.32
C LEU A 161 -1.54 3.85 11.61
N GLY A 162 -1.58 3.55 10.32
CA GLY A 162 -0.45 3.73 9.41
C GLY A 162 -0.79 4.69 8.28
N VAL A 163 0.22 5.08 7.51
CA VAL A 163 0.08 6.00 6.38
C VAL A 163 0.59 5.38 5.08
N LYS A 164 -0.16 5.57 3.98
CA LYS A 164 0.29 5.20 2.62
C LYS A 164 0.94 6.39 1.94
N LEU A 165 2.23 6.27 1.67
CA LEU A 165 3.08 7.34 1.14
C LEU A 165 3.28 7.24 -0.38
N PRO A 166 3.47 8.38 -1.06
CA PRO A 166 3.95 8.39 -2.44
C PRO A 166 5.46 8.06 -2.46
N PRO A 167 6.06 7.82 -3.63
CA PRO A 167 7.50 7.74 -3.74
C PRO A 167 8.16 9.11 -3.55
N TYR A 168 9.24 9.18 -2.76
CA TYR A 168 10.18 10.29 -2.76
C TYR A 168 11.41 9.94 -3.59
N PHE A 169 12.07 10.98 -4.10
CA PHE A 169 13.20 10.87 -5.04
C PHE A 169 14.45 11.65 -4.59
N ASP A 170 14.32 12.46 -3.53
CA ASP A 170 15.42 13.24 -2.96
C ASP A 170 15.66 12.81 -1.51
N ILE A 171 16.93 12.72 -1.11
CA ILE A 171 17.34 12.34 0.25
C ILE A 171 16.80 13.33 1.29
N ALA A 172 16.78 14.62 0.99
CA ALA A 172 16.25 15.64 1.89
C ALA A 172 14.75 15.43 2.17
N HIS A 173 13.99 14.98 1.16
CA HIS A 173 12.58 14.65 1.35
C HIS A 173 12.38 13.46 2.27
N PHE A 174 13.25 12.45 2.20
CA PHE A 174 13.24 11.33 3.15
C PHE A 174 13.53 11.79 4.58
N ASP A 175 14.48 12.69 4.78
CA ASP A 175 14.80 13.25 6.09
C ASP A 175 13.61 14.05 6.66
N GLN A 176 13.00 14.91 5.84
CA GLN A 176 11.84 15.73 6.22
C GLN A 176 10.63 14.89 6.59
N ILE A 177 10.23 13.95 5.73
CA ILE A 177 9.06 13.11 6.01
C ILE A 177 9.31 12.20 7.20
N ALA A 178 10.50 11.58 7.32
CA ALA A 178 10.77 10.70 8.45
C ALA A 178 10.78 11.47 9.78
N ALA A 179 11.31 12.70 9.80
CA ALA A 179 11.26 13.57 10.97
C ALA A 179 9.81 13.84 11.41
N ILE A 180 8.91 14.15 10.45
CA ILE A 180 7.48 14.33 10.75
C ILE A 180 6.86 13.04 11.29
N LEU A 181 7.06 11.91 10.62
CA LEU A 181 6.40 10.65 10.99
C LEU A 181 6.89 10.12 12.35
N ASN A 182 8.13 10.39 12.73
CA ASN A 182 8.69 10.00 14.02
C ASN A 182 8.09 10.73 15.22
N ASP A 183 7.42 11.87 15.02
CA ASP A 183 6.74 12.63 16.08
C ASP A 183 5.41 12.00 16.53
N TYR A 184 4.91 11.00 15.78
CA TYR A 184 3.58 10.43 16.01
C TYR A 184 3.63 8.93 16.32
N PRO A 185 2.64 8.39 17.06
CA PRO A 185 2.57 6.97 17.40
C PRO A 185 2.03 6.12 16.23
N LEU A 186 2.61 6.27 15.04
CA LEU A 186 2.25 5.48 13.86
C LEU A 186 2.61 4.00 14.05
N ALA A 187 1.67 3.12 13.75
CA ALA A 187 1.89 1.68 13.76
C ALA A 187 2.80 1.26 12.60
N TYR A 188 2.63 1.88 11.43
CA TYR A 188 3.42 1.58 10.25
C TYR A 188 3.40 2.71 9.20
N VAL A 189 4.32 2.62 8.24
CA VAL A 189 4.26 3.31 6.95
C VAL A 189 4.13 2.28 5.85
N ASN A 190 3.39 2.60 4.80
CA ASN A 190 3.29 1.80 3.59
C ASN A 190 3.92 2.57 2.43
N ALA A 191 4.99 2.04 1.85
CA ALA A 191 5.76 2.68 0.80
C ALA A 191 5.99 1.71 -0.37
N ILE A 192 5.55 1.98 -1.60
CA ILE A 192 5.02 3.24 -2.15
C ILE A 192 3.62 3.08 -2.75
N ASN A 193 2.91 4.18 -2.92
CA ASN A 193 1.82 4.27 -3.89
C ASN A 193 2.39 4.27 -5.33
N SER A 194 1.52 4.27 -6.34
CA SER A 194 1.96 4.36 -7.74
C SER A 194 2.86 5.58 -7.98
N VAL A 195 3.86 5.45 -8.86
CA VAL A 195 4.63 6.60 -9.34
C VAL A 195 3.69 7.48 -10.16
N GLY A 196 3.37 8.66 -9.64
CA GLY A 196 2.28 9.49 -10.16
C GLY A 196 2.61 10.16 -11.50
N ASN A 197 1.57 10.30 -12.34
CA ASN A 197 1.59 11.08 -13.58
C ASN A 197 2.62 10.60 -14.62
N GLY A 198 2.80 9.28 -14.76
CA GLY A 198 3.44 8.72 -15.94
C GLY A 198 2.50 8.73 -17.15
N LEU A 199 3.05 8.41 -18.31
CA LEU A 199 2.35 8.35 -19.60
C LEU A 199 2.77 7.08 -20.32
N VAL A 200 1.81 6.36 -20.91
CA VAL A 200 2.06 5.19 -21.76
C VAL A 200 1.39 5.47 -23.10
N ILE A 201 2.15 5.28 -24.18
CA ILE A 201 1.73 5.52 -25.56
C ILE A 201 1.64 4.15 -26.24
N ASP A 202 0.55 3.90 -26.93
CA ASP A 202 0.40 2.78 -27.83
C ASP A 202 1.17 3.08 -29.14
N PRO A 203 2.24 2.33 -29.46
CA PRO A 203 3.08 2.60 -30.62
C PRO A 203 2.39 2.31 -31.96
N GLU A 204 1.30 1.53 -31.98
CA GLU A 204 0.58 1.22 -33.23
C GLU A 204 -0.41 2.32 -33.61
N THR A 205 -0.90 3.08 -32.62
CA THR A 205 -1.94 4.09 -32.82
C THR A 205 -1.47 5.51 -32.54
N ASP A 206 -0.27 5.70 -31.97
CA ASP A 206 0.25 6.98 -31.47
C ASP A 206 -0.73 7.66 -30.48
N THR A 207 -1.46 6.87 -29.69
CA THR A 207 -2.44 7.36 -28.71
C THR A 207 -2.08 7.00 -27.28
N VAL A 208 -2.65 7.73 -26.32
CA VAL A 208 -2.58 7.38 -24.90
C VAL A 208 -3.47 6.17 -24.59
N VAL A 209 -3.02 5.32 -23.67
CA VAL A 209 -3.73 4.06 -23.34
C VAL A 209 -4.83 4.20 -22.27
N ILE A 210 -4.97 5.38 -21.65
CA ILE A 210 -6.06 5.69 -20.71
C ILE A 210 -6.68 7.05 -21.03
N LYS A 211 -7.98 7.19 -20.75
CA LYS A 211 -8.77 8.39 -21.04
C LYS A 211 -8.63 9.53 -20.03
N PRO A 212 -8.65 9.30 -18.70
CA PRO A 212 -8.60 10.40 -17.75
C PRO A 212 -7.28 11.18 -17.85
N LYS A 213 -7.35 12.48 -17.54
CA LYS A 213 -6.17 13.36 -17.42
C LYS A 213 -5.25 13.29 -18.65
N ASP A 214 -5.81 13.23 -19.85
CA ASP A 214 -5.05 13.20 -21.10
C ASP A 214 -3.99 12.09 -21.16
N GLY A 215 -4.29 10.92 -20.58
CA GLY A 215 -3.38 9.78 -20.54
C GLY A 215 -2.51 9.68 -19.29
N PHE A 216 -2.43 10.73 -18.48
CA PHE A 216 -1.57 10.75 -17.30
C PHE A 216 -2.14 9.92 -16.15
N GLY A 217 -1.37 8.95 -15.66
CA GLY A 217 -1.80 8.03 -14.62
C GLY A 217 -0.69 7.62 -13.65
N GLY A 218 -1.07 6.92 -12.59
CA GLY A 218 -0.13 6.27 -11.69
C GLY A 218 0.44 4.99 -12.30
N LEU A 219 1.77 4.92 -12.39
CA LEU A 219 2.52 3.75 -12.83
C LEU A 219 2.63 2.73 -11.71
N GLY A 220 2.35 1.47 -12.03
CA GLY A 220 2.52 0.30 -11.17
C GLY A 220 3.29 -0.81 -11.87
N GLY A 221 3.48 -1.93 -11.16
CA GLY A 221 4.14 -3.09 -11.72
C GLY A 221 5.66 -3.02 -11.66
N LYS A 222 6.33 -3.81 -12.51
CA LYS A 222 7.79 -4.01 -12.48
C LYS A 222 8.58 -2.71 -12.62
N GLN A 223 8.11 -1.78 -13.46
CA GLN A 223 8.75 -0.48 -13.71
C GLN A 223 8.99 0.38 -12.46
N ILE A 224 8.22 0.19 -11.38
CA ILE A 224 8.39 1.00 -10.15
C ILE A 224 9.24 0.33 -9.07
N LYS A 225 9.78 -0.88 -9.32
CA LYS A 225 10.52 -1.67 -8.31
C LYS A 225 11.69 -0.91 -7.70
N ALA A 226 12.54 -0.31 -8.54
CA ALA A 226 13.75 0.39 -8.07
C ALA A 226 13.40 1.54 -7.12
N THR A 227 12.39 2.34 -7.47
CA THR A 227 11.88 3.43 -6.64
C THR A 227 11.27 2.91 -5.34
N ALA A 228 10.50 1.82 -5.39
CA ALA A 228 9.91 1.20 -4.21
C ALA A 228 10.97 0.71 -3.22
N LEU A 229 11.99 0.00 -3.70
CA LEU A 229 13.11 -0.46 -2.87
C LEU A 229 13.87 0.70 -2.22
N ALA A 230 14.16 1.76 -2.99
CA ALA A 230 14.83 2.95 -2.47
C ALA A 230 14.02 3.61 -1.34
N ASN A 231 12.70 3.73 -1.52
CA ASN A 231 11.82 4.31 -0.51
C ASN A 231 11.74 3.47 0.77
N VAL A 232 11.55 2.15 0.63
CA VAL A 232 11.55 1.21 1.77
C VAL A 232 12.86 1.30 2.55
N ARG A 233 14.00 1.26 1.85
CA ARG A 233 15.33 1.33 2.47
C ARG A 233 15.56 2.67 3.15
N ALA A 234 15.28 3.78 2.48
CA ALA A 234 15.53 5.11 3.00
C ALA A 234 14.68 5.40 4.24
N LEU A 235 13.41 4.99 4.24
CA LEU A 235 12.51 5.10 5.39
C LEU A 235 12.95 4.19 6.54
N ARG A 236 13.35 2.94 6.26
CA ARG A 236 13.86 2.03 7.31
C ARG A 236 15.06 2.60 8.06
N GLN A 237 15.93 3.33 7.37
CA GLN A 237 17.12 3.92 7.98
C GLN A 237 16.82 5.13 8.90
N ARG A 238 15.63 5.73 8.78
CA ARG A 238 15.28 7.00 9.44
C ARG A 238 14.15 6.89 10.45
N LEU A 239 13.23 5.96 10.24
CA LEU A 239 12.07 5.79 11.11
C LEU A 239 12.44 5.05 12.40
N HIS A 240 11.77 5.40 13.48
CA HIS A 240 11.84 4.66 14.74
C HIS A 240 11.49 3.18 14.51
N PRO A 241 12.19 2.21 15.13
CA PRO A 241 11.95 0.76 14.93
C PRO A 241 10.52 0.27 15.24
N GLN A 242 9.78 1.09 16.01
CA GLN A 242 8.39 0.84 16.39
C GLN A 242 7.44 1.04 15.21
N ILE A 243 7.78 1.97 14.30
CA ILE A 243 7.06 2.22 13.06
C ILE A 243 7.45 1.12 12.07
N LYS A 244 6.51 0.21 11.80
CA LYS A 244 6.71 -0.89 10.86
C LYS A 244 6.65 -0.41 9.41
N ILE A 245 7.17 -1.21 8.48
CA ILE A 245 7.17 -0.85 7.06
C ILE A 245 6.47 -1.94 6.27
N ILE A 246 5.37 -1.56 5.62
CA ILE A 246 4.75 -2.35 4.56
C ILE A 246 5.36 -1.87 3.24
N ALA A 247 6.01 -2.77 2.51
CA ALA A 247 6.56 -2.46 1.20
C ALA A 247 5.54 -2.72 0.10
N THR A 248 5.33 -1.76 -0.80
CA THR A 248 4.47 -1.90 -1.99
C THR A 248 5.22 -1.44 -3.23
N GLY A 249 5.17 -2.23 -4.31
CA GLY A 249 5.59 -1.80 -5.65
C GLY A 249 6.63 -2.73 -6.28
N GLY A 250 6.40 -3.09 -7.55
CA GLY A 250 7.34 -3.89 -8.34
C GLY A 250 7.51 -5.34 -7.91
N VAL A 251 6.54 -5.90 -7.18
CA VAL A 251 6.54 -7.31 -6.78
C VAL A 251 5.87 -8.15 -7.84
N THR A 252 6.65 -8.92 -8.58
CA THR A 252 6.21 -9.83 -9.65
C THR A 252 6.60 -11.28 -9.37
N ASN A 253 7.67 -11.50 -8.60
CA ASN A 253 8.22 -12.80 -8.23
C ASN A 253 8.80 -12.79 -6.79
N GLY A 254 9.15 -13.96 -6.26
CA GLY A 254 9.71 -14.16 -4.92
C GLY A 254 11.03 -13.43 -4.69
N ARG A 255 11.84 -13.18 -5.73
CA ARG A 255 13.06 -12.37 -5.61
C ARG A 255 12.76 -10.92 -5.30
N ASP A 256 11.67 -10.37 -5.85
CA ASP A 256 11.23 -9.01 -5.53
C ASP A 256 10.80 -8.89 -4.06
N VAL A 257 10.14 -9.92 -3.52
CA VAL A 257 9.78 -10.02 -2.10
C VAL A 257 11.05 -10.06 -1.24
N TYR A 258 12.01 -10.90 -1.61
CA TYR A 258 13.31 -10.99 -0.95
C TYR A 258 14.06 -9.65 -0.94
N ASP A 259 14.05 -8.90 -2.03
CA ASP A 259 14.68 -7.57 -2.12
C ASP A 259 14.03 -6.55 -1.18
N HIS A 260 12.69 -6.55 -1.08
CA HIS A 260 11.97 -5.70 -0.13
C HIS A 260 12.28 -6.06 1.32
N LEU A 261 12.39 -7.35 1.63
CA LEU A 261 12.83 -7.80 2.94
C LEU A 261 14.27 -7.32 3.24
N LEU A 262 15.21 -7.46 2.30
CA LEU A 262 16.57 -6.92 2.44
C LEU A 262 16.58 -5.42 2.72
N CYS A 263 15.70 -4.65 2.06
CA CYS A 263 15.56 -3.21 2.28
C CYS A 263 14.98 -2.88 3.67
N GLY A 264 14.25 -3.81 4.28
CA GLY A 264 13.76 -3.71 5.65
C GLY A 264 12.25 -3.74 5.79
N ALA A 265 11.52 -4.27 4.82
CA ALA A 265 10.08 -4.48 4.93
C ALA A 265 9.72 -5.48 6.06
N ASP A 266 8.65 -5.18 6.79
CA ASP A 266 8.02 -6.11 7.74
C ASP A 266 6.95 -6.97 7.05
N LEU A 267 6.19 -6.37 6.12
CA LEU A 267 5.19 -7.01 5.25
C LEU A 267 5.35 -6.51 3.81
N VAL A 268 4.80 -7.25 2.86
CA VAL A 268 4.88 -6.93 1.41
C VAL A 268 3.47 -6.92 0.81
N SER A 269 3.11 -5.81 0.19
CA SER A 269 1.83 -5.59 -0.45
C SER A 269 1.94 -5.72 -1.98
N VAL A 270 1.02 -6.47 -2.58
CA VAL A 270 1.02 -6.86 -4.00
C VAL A 270 -0.14 -6.19 -4.73
N GLY A 271 0.18 -5.35 -5.71
CA GLY A 271 -0.78 -4.61 -6.52
C GLY A 271 -0.94 -5.20 -7.92
N SER A 272 -0.19 -4.68 -8.89
CA SER A 272 -0.32 -5.07 -10.30
C SER A 272 -0.30 -6.58 -10.54
N GLN A 273 0.63 -7.32 -9.93
CA GLN A 273 0.69 -8.78 -10.11
C GLN A 273 -0.53 -9.52 -9.55
N LEU A 274 -1.14 -9.00 -8.47
CA LEU A 274 -2.41 -9.53 -7.96
C LEU A 274 -3.57 -9.24 -8.92
N GLY A 275 -3.57 -8.08 -9.58
CA GLY A 275 -4.53 -7.77 -10.63
C GLY A 275 -4.42 -8.71 -11.84
N ILE A 276 -3.18 -9.08 -12.21
CA ILE A 276 -2.86 -9.96 -13.35
C ILE A 276 -3.21 -11.43 -13.04
N GLU A 277 -2.79 -11.94 -11.87
CA GLU A 277 -2.86 -13.38 -11.55
C GLU A 277 -4.00 -13.78 -10.63
N GLY A 278 -4.63 -12.81 -9.96
CA GLY A 278 -5.57 -13.07 -8.89
C GLY A 278 -4.91 -13.60 -7.62
N PRO A 279 -5.71 -13.99 -6.60
CA PRO A 279 -5.22 -14.23 -5.23
C PRO A 279 -4.26 -15.41 -5.07
N THR A 280 -4.17 -16.32 -6.04
CA THR A 280 -3.21 -17.42 -6.05
C THR A 280 -1.75 -16.95 -6.14
N VAL A 281 -1.52 -15.68 -6.54
CA VAL A 281 -0.21 -15.03 -6.58
C VAL A 281 0.56 -15.15 -5.27
N PHE A 282 -0.13 -15.08 -4.12
CA PHE A 282 0.54 -15.09 -2.81
C PHE A 282 1.25 -16.40 -2.53
N ALA A 283 0.59 -17.54 -2.79
CA ALA A 283 1.19 -18.86 -2.63
C ALA A 283 2.37 -19.09 -3.58
N ARG A 284 2.28 -18.60 -4.81
CA ARG A 284 3.38 -18.65 -5.78
C ARG A 284 4.59 -17.83 -5.30
N LEU A 285 4.36 -16.58 -4.89
CA LEU A 285 5.41 -15.70 -4.37
C LEU A 285 6.06 -16.27 -3.10
N GLU A 286 5.28 -16.88 -2.20
CA GLU A 286 5.81 -17.53 -1.01
C GLU A 286 6.72 -18.71 -1.37
N LYS A 287 6.28 -19.57 -2.29
CA LYS A 287 7.08 -20.70 -2.76
C LYS A 287 8.41 -20.25 -3.37
N GLU A 288 8.38 -19.28 -4.28
CA GLU A 288 9.59 -18.72 -4.92
C GLU A 288 10.53 -18.08 -3.88
N LEU A 289 9.97 -17.45 -2.83
CA LEU A 289 10.76 -16.90 -1.73
C LEU A 289 11.41 -18.01 -0.89
N GLU A 290 10.70 -19.10 -0.61
CA GLU A 290 11.22 -20.24 0.14
C GLU A 290 12.35 -20.96 -0.61
N GLU A 291 12.27 -21.06 -1.94
CA GLU A 291 13.36 -21.56 -2.79
C GLU A 291 14.63 -20.70 -2.62
N ILE A 292 14.50 -19.36 -2.63
CA ILE A 292 15.63 -18.46 -2.40
C ILE A 292 16.22 -18.63 -0.99
N PHE A 293 15.38 -18.86 0.03
CA PHE A 293 15.86 -19.11 1.38
C PHE A 293 16.62 -20.43 1.48
N ALA A 294 16.11 -21.50 0.88
CA ALA A 294 16.78 -22.79 0.84
C ALA A 294 18.15 -22.69 0.17
N ASP A 295 18.22 -22.08 -1.01
CA ASP A 295 19.46 -21.90 -1.78
C ASP A 295 20.53 -21.08 -1.03
N LYS A 296 20.09 -20.17 -0.16
CA LYS A 296 20.98 -19.30 0.64
C LYS A 296 21.21 -19.81 2.06
N GLY A 297 20.64 -20.94 2.44
CA GLY A 297 20.70 -21.47 3.81
C GLY A 297 20.07 -20.54 4.86
N ILE A 298 19.06 -19.75 4.46
CA ILE A 298 18.36 -18.83 5.35
C ILE A 298 17.28 -19.59 6.11
N THR A 299 17.38 -19.58 7.44
CA THR A 299 16.46 -20.30 8.34
C THR A 299 15.66 -19.36 9.23
N ASP A 300 15.93 -18.06 9.17
CA ASP A 300 15.28 -17.04 10.00
C ASP A 300 15.21 -15.70 9.25
N LEU A 301 14.02 -15.07 9.24
CA LEU A 301 13.82 -13.76 8.61
C LEU A 301 14.78 -12.67 9.12
N ARG A 302 15.27 -12.74 10.36
CA ARG A 302 16.24 -11.79 10.93
C ARG A 302 17.59 -11.79 10.21
N GLN A 303 17.91 -12.87 9.49
CA GLN A 303 19.11 -12.98 8.66
C GLN A 303 18.97 -12.16 7.36
N VAL A 304 17.76 -11.78 6.98
CA VAL A 304 17.47 -11.07 5.73
C VAL A 304 16.92 -9.67 5.97
N ARG A 305 16.00 -9.49 6.92
CA ARG A 305 15.26 -8.23 7.09
C ARG A 305 16.21 -7.08 7.42
N GLY A 306 16.28 -6.09 6.53
CA GLY A 306 17.13 -4.92 6.69
C GLY A 306 18.64 -5.20 6.56
N LYS A 307 19.03 -6.40 6.10
CA LYS A 307 20.43 -6.87 5.98
C LYS A 307 21.05 -6.60 4.60
N LEU A 308 20.50 -5.66 3.84
CA LEU A 308 21.12 -5.20 2.59
C LEU A 308 22.57 -4.74 2.83
N LYS A 309 23.53 -5.36 2.14
CA LYS A 309 24.96 -5.05 2.24
C LYS A 309 25.32 -3.84 1.39
N LEU A 310 26.26 -3.04 1.87
CA LEU A 310 26.88 -1.97 1.09
C LEU A 310 28.14 -2.52 0.42
N ILE A 311 28.50 -1.92 -0.73
CA ILE A 311 29.79 -2.17 -1.37
C ILE A 311 30.84 -1.42 -0.55
N ALA A 312 31.94 -2.10 -0.23
CA ALA A 312 33.08 -1.55 0.51
C ALA A 312 33.96 -0.67 -0.38
#